data_AF-A0A958A9S2-F1
#
_entry.id   AF-A0A958A9S2-F1
#
_cell.length_a   1.000
_cell.length_b   1.000
_cell.length_c   1.000
_cell.angle_alpha   90.00
_cell.angle_beta   90.00
_cell.angle_gamma   90.00
#
_symmetry.space_group_name_H-M   'P 1'
#
loop_
_entity.id
_entity.type
_entity.pdbx_description
1 polymer ?
#
loop_
_entity_poly.entity_id
_entity_poly.type
_entity_poly.pdbx_seq_one_letter_code
_entity_poly.pdbx_strand_id
1 'polypeptide(L)'
;GQLTKQFNVIDDQVLNPLNKIVDIVSGGAWIGEGANAFMDEINTLVIPKVTSIGTEIDVTKTLVIKAEDLIVQADERVSQLVNSQLVDAFKFY
;
A
#
# COMPACT_ATOMS: atom_id res chain seq x y z
N GLY A 1 -8.77 6.03 1.32
CA GLY A 1 -8.65 4.78 2.08
C GLY A 1 -7.56 4.87 3.12
N GLN A 2 -7.73 4.23 4.28
CA GLN A 2 -6.75 4.15 5.36
C GLN A 2 -5.39 3.59 4.88
N LEU A 3 -5.40 2.70 3.89
CA LEU A 3 -4.21 2.13 3.26
C LEU A 3 -3.41 3.16 2.43
N THR A 4 -4.07 4.02 1.65
CA THR A 4 -3.39 5.14 0.95
C THR A 4 -2.71 6.09 1.94
N LYS A 5 -3.32 6.31 3.11
CA LYS A 5 -2.71 7.14 4.16
C LYS A 5 -1.47 6.47 4.77
N GLN A 6 -1.48 5.14 4.93
CA GLN A 6 -0.32 4.39 5.42
C GLN A 6 0.83 4.38 4.41
N PHE A 7 0.52 4.30 3.10
CA PHE A 7 1.53 4.43 2.04
C PHE A 7 2.22 5.80 2.06
N ASN A 8 1.43 6.88 2.07
CA ASN A 8 1.98 8.24 2.12
C ASN A 8 2.82 8.48 3.39
N VAL A 9 2.50 7.83 4.51
CA VAL A 9 3.30 7.89 5.73
C VAL A 9 4.68 7.27 5.54
N ILE A 10 4.81 6.15 4.83
CA ILE A 10 6.12 5.52 4.62
C ILE A 10 6.97 6.34 3.64
N ASP A 11 6.37 6.76 2.53
CA ASP A 11 7.08 7.56 1.52
C ASP A 11 7.56 8.90 2.11
N ASP A 12 6.65 9.66 2.74
CA ASP A 12 6.98 10.99 3.26
C ASP A 12 7.80 10.98 4.57
N GLN A 13 7.58 10.00 5.45
CA GLN A 13 8.22 10.00 6.79
C GLN A 13 9.47 9.15 6.87
N VAL A 14 9.72 8.26 5.90
CA VAL A 14 10.89 7.37 5.94
C VAL A 14 11.82 7.64 4.77
N LEU A 15 11.36 7.59 3.51
CA LEU A 15 12.24 7.74 2.35
C LEU A 15 12.80 9.16 2.24
N ASN A 16 11.98 10.18 2.42
CA ASN A 16 12.43 11.58 2.36
C ASN A 16 13.55 11.91 3.37
N PRO A 17 13.43 11.60 4.68
CA PRO A 17 14.53 11.83 5.61
C PRO A 17 15.76 10.94 5.34
N LEU A 18 15.59 9.69 4.89
CA LEU A 18 16.73 8.86 4.51
C LEU A 18 17.51 9.44 3.33
N ASN A 19 16.82 9.91 2.29
CA ASN A 19 17.45 10.59 1.14
C ASN A 19 18.19 11.87 1.57
N LYS A 20 17.61 12.67 2.47
CA LYS A 20 18.27 13.85 3.02
C LYS A 20 19.55 13.52 3.79
N ILE A 21 19.55 12.41 4.53
CA ILE A 21 20.75 11.97 5.25
C ILE A 21 21.81 11.49 4.24
N VAL A 22 21.41 10.74 3.23
CA VAL A 22 22.31 10.32 2.11
C VAL A 22 22.93 11.54 1.43
N ASP A 23 22.17 12.60 1.18
CA ASP A 23 22.67 13.83 0.55
C ASP A 23 23.71 14.53 1.44
N ILE A 24 23.51 14.55 2.76
CA ILE A 24 24.47 15.12 3.71
C ILE A 24 25.79 14.34 3.69
N VAL A 25 25.72 13.01 3.65
CA VAL A 25 26.93 12.16 3.61
C VAL A 25 27.63 12.26 2.26
N SER A 26 26.89 12.20 1.17
CA SER A 26 27.41 12.30 -0.20
C SER A 26 27.99 13.69 -0.51
N GLY A 27 27.44 14.74 0.12
CA GLY A 27 27.96 16.11 0.06
C GLY A 27 29.27 16.34 0.83
N GLY A 28 29.81 15.30 1.48
CA GLY A 28 31.08 15.37 2.20
C GLY A 28 30.99 16.06 3.55
N ALA A 29 29.78 16.32 4.07
CA ALA A 29 29.61 16.86 5.43
C ALA A 29 29.94 15.81 6.51
N TRP A 30 29.85 14.52 6.16
CA TRP A 30 30.29 13.41 7.00
C TRP A 30 31.19 12.47 6.17
N ILE A 31 32.46 12.35 6.57
CA ILE A 31 33.47 11.58 5.86
C ILE A 31 34.16 10.64 6.84
N GLY A 32 34.40 9.40 6.44
CA GLY A 32 35.12 8.39 7.22
C GLY A 32 34.57 6.99 7.03
N GLU A 33 35.23 6.00 7.61
CA GLU A 33 34.85 4.59 7.47
C GLU A 33 33.42 4.30 7.95
N GLY A 34 32.98 4.96 9.03
CA GLY A 34 31.60 4.88 9.51
C GLY A 34 30.58 5.53 8.57
N ALA A 35 30.95 6.60 7.86
CA ALA A 35 30.09 7.23 6.86
C ALA A 35 29.92 6.34 5.63
N ASN A 36 31.01 5.67 5.21
CA ASN A 36 30.97 4.69 4.12
C ASN A 36 30.13 3.45 4.49
N ALA A 37 30.33 2.88 5.68
CA ALA A 37 29.56 1.74 6.17
C ALA A 37 28.07 2.07 6.30
N PHE A 38 27.75 3.27 6.77
CA PHE A 38 26.37 3.76 6.84
C PHE A 38 25.74 3.90 5.44
N MET A 39 26.46 4.50 4.48
CA MET A 39 26.00 4.61 3.09
C MET A 39 25.77 3.24 2.45
N ASP A 40 26.66 2.29 2.71
CA ASP A 40 26.52 0.91 2.24
C ASP A 40 25.27 0.26 2.83
N GLU A 41 25.04 0.36 4.14
CA GLU A 41 23.87 -0.24 4.78
C GLU A 41 22.55 0.41 4.32
N ILE A 42 22.54 1.73 4.16
CA ILE A 42 21.36 2.43 3.63
C ILE A 42 21.04 1.98 2.21
N ASN A 43 22.04 1.97 1.33
CA ASN A 43 21.85 1.65 -0.08
C ASN A 43 21.54 0.16 -0.31
N THR A 44 22.13 -0.73 0.47
CA THR A 44 22.03 -2.19 0.26
C THR A 44 20.87 -2.83 1.02
N LEU A 45 20.47 -2.28 2.16
CA LEU A 45 19.50 -2.91 3.05
C LEU A 45 18.26 -2.05 3.27
N VAL A 46 18.44 -0.80 3.68
CA VAL A 46 17.34 0.03 4.19
C VAL A 46 16.43 0.50 3.06
N ILE A 47 16.98 1.18 2.03
CA ILE A 47 16.18 1.66 0.89
C ILE A 47 15.44 0.49 0.21
N PRO A 48 16.10 -0.63 -0.15
CA PRO A 48 15.41 -1.76 -0.78
C PRO A 48 14.28 -2.34 0.08
N LYS A 49 14.47 -2.46 1.40
CA LYS A 49 13.42 -2.96 2.30
C LYS A 49 12.23 -2.02 2.36
N VAL A 50 12.47 -0.71 2.45
CA VAL A 50 11.38 0.27 2.48
C VAL A 50 10.58 0.24 1.18
N THR A 51 11.26 0.11 0.02
CA THR A 51 10.60 -0.10 -1.27
C THR A 51 9.77 -1.39 -1.32
N SER A 52 10.29 -2.49 -0.75
CA SER A 52 9.56 -3.76 -0.66
C SER A 52 8.28 -3.62 0.16
N ILE A 53 8.34 -2.94 1.30
CA ILE A 53 7.17 -2.67 2.14
C ILE A 53 6.14 -1.82 1.38
N GLY A 54 6.57 -0.78 0.66
CA GLY A 54 5.69 0.01 -0.19
C GLY A 54 4.95 -0.83 -1.23
N THR A 55 5.67 -1.77 -1.87
CA THR A 55 5.11 -2.71 -2.85
C THR A 55 4.06 -3.64 -2.22
N GLU A 56 4.35 -4.20 -1.05
CA GLU A 56 3.41 -5.07 -0.33
C GLU A 56 2.13 -4.34 0.10
N ILE A 57 2.25 -3.07 0.49
CA ILE A 57 1.10 -2.21 0.81
C ILE A 57 0.24 -1.97 -0.44
N ASP A 58 0.83 -1.71 -1.59
CA ASP A 58 0.09 -1.53 -2.84
C ASP A 58 -0.62 -2.81 -3.28
N VAL A 59 0.05 -3.97 -3.19
CA VAL A 59 -0.59 -5.27 -3.44
C VAL A 59 -1.77 -5.48 -2.50
N THR A 60 -1.59 -5.22 -1.21
CA THR A 60 -2.65 -5.34 -0.20
C THR A 60 -3.82 -4.43 -0.52
N LYS A 61 -3.56 -3.17 -0.89
CA LYS A 61 -4.58 -2.22 -1.31
C LYS A 61 -5.36 -2.72 -2.53
N THR A 62 -4.69 -3.23 -3.55
CA THR A 62 -5.35 -3.81 -4.72
C THR A 62 -6.23 -5.00 -4.34
N LEU A 63 -5.78 -5.87 -3.43
CA LEU A 63 -6.57 -7.00 -2.96
C LEU A 63 -7.81 -6.57 -2.17
N VAL A 64 -7.69 -5.55 -1.34
CA VAL A 64 -8.84 -5.01 -0.58
C VAL A 64 -9.88 -4.38 -1.51
N ILE A 65 -9.45 -3.58 -2.50
CA ILE A 65 -10.38 -3.02 -3.51
C ILE A 65 -11.08 -4.13 -4.28
N LYS A 66 -10.33 -5.15 -4.73
CA LYS A 66 -10.93 -6.31 -5.41
C LYS A 66 -11.94 -7.04 -4.52
N ALA A 67 -11.66 -7.19 -3.22
CA ALA A 67 -12.58 -7.82 -2.29
C ALA A 67 -13.87 -6.99 -2.11
N GLU A 68 -13.74 -5.66 -2.01
CA GLU A 68 -14.86 -4.72 -1.97
C GLU A 68 -15.74 -4.84 -3.22
N ASP A 69 -15.14 -4.80 -4.42
CA ASP A 69 -15.85 -4.96 -5.70
C ASP A 69 -16.60 -6.30 -5.78
N LEU A 70 -16.01 -7.36 -5.23
CA LEU A 70 -16.60 -8.70 -5.24
C LEU A 70 -17.79 -8.80 -4.28
N ILE A 71 -17.73 -8.13 -3.13
CA ILE A 71 -18.85 -8.02 -2.18
C ILE A 71 -20.00 -7.22 -2.81
N VAL A 72 -19.71 -6.10 -3.46
CA VAL A 72 -20.75 -5.28 -4.15
C VAL A 72 -21.44 -6.09 -5.23
N GLN A 73 -20.69 -6.80 -6.08
CA GLN A 73 -21.27 -7.68 -7.10
C GLN A 73 -22.09 -8.82 -6.51
N ALA A 74 -21.68 -9.37 -5.37
CA ALA A 74 -22.45 -10.39 -4.68
C ALA A 74 -23.79 -9.83 -4.18
N ASP A 75 -23.79 -8.63 -3.59
CA ASP A 75 -25.00 -7.95 -3.11
C ASP A 75 -25.97 -7.61 -4.24
N GLU A 76 -25.46 -7.12 -5.37
CA GLU A 76 -26.26 -6.86 -6.57
C GLU A 76 -26.92 -8.14 -7.10
N ARG A 77 -26.17 -9.24 -7.17
CA ARG A 77 -26.70 -10.55 -7.61
C ARG A 77 -27.75 -11.08 -6.65
N VAL A 78 -27.53 -10.98 -5.34
CA VAL A 78 -28.51 -11.38 -4.33
C VAL A 78 -29.78 -10.53 -4.48
N SER A 79 -29.64 -9.21 -4.60
CA SER A 79 -30.77 -8.31 -4.81
C SER A 79 -31.57 -8.64 -6.08
N GLN A 80 -30.90 -8.97 -7.18
CA GLN A 80 -31.54 -9.42 -8.42
C GLN A 80 -32.28 -10.75 -8.23
N LEU A 81 -31.66 -11.73 -7.56
CA LEU A 81 -32.28 -13.03 -7.28
C LEU A 81 -33.53 -12.87 -6.40
N VAL A 82 -33.42 -12.12 -5.31
CA VAL A 82 -34.54 -11.79 -4.40
C VAL A 82 -35.68 -11.13 -5.17
N ASN A 83 -35.39 -10.12 -5.99
CA ASN A 83 -36.40 -9.45 -6.81
C ASN A 83 -37.01 -10.38 -7.88
N SER A 84 -36.26 -11.34 -8.41
CA SER A 84 -36.77 -12.29 -9.41
C SER A 84 -37.61 -13.43 -8.81
N GLN A 85 -37.29 -13.90 -7.61
CA GLN A 85 -37.93 -15.08 -7.00
C GLN A 85 -39.06 -14.71 -6.02
N LEU A 86 -38.92 -13.63 -5.26
CA LEU A 86 -39.97 -13.21 -4.32
C LEU A 86 -41.12 -12.51 -5.05
N VAL A 87 -40.84 -11.62 -6.00
CA VAL A 87 -41.90 -10.91 -6.73
C VAL A 87 -42.74 -11.86 -7.58
N ASP A 88 -42.15 -12.94 -8.10
CA ASP A 88 -42.89 -13.95 -8.86
C ASP A 88 -43.75 -14.83 -7.95
N ALA A 89 -43.25 -15.22 -6.77
CA ALA A 89 -44.04 -15.96 -5.78
C ALA A 89 -45.26 -15.18 -5.25
N PHE A 90 -45.16 -13.85 -5.12
CA PHE A 90 -46.28 -13.00 -4.68
C PHE A 90 -47.24 -12.57 -5.79
N LYS A 91 -46.93 -12.84 -7.07
CA LYS A 91 -47.86 -12.61 -8.19
C LYS A 91 -48.87 -13.73 -8.42
N PHE A 92 -48.79 -14.82 -7.64
CA PHE A 92 -49.68 -15.99 -7.75
C PHE A 92 -50.90 -15.97 -6.80
N TYR A 93 -51.21 -14.85 -6.13
CA TYR A 93 -52.43 -14.67 -5.34
C TYR A 93 -53.24 -13.45 -5.80
#